data_AF-A0A448HK17-F1
#
_entry.id   AF-A0A448HK17-F1
#
_cell.length_a   1.000
_cell.length_b   1.000
_cell.length_c   1.000
_cell.angle_alpha   90.00
_cell.angle_beta   90.00
_cell.angle_gamma   90.00
#
_symmetry.space_group_name_H-M   'P 1'
#
loop_
_entity.id
_entity.type
_entity.pdbx_description
1 polymer ?
#
loop_
_entity_poly.entity_id
_entity_poly.type
_entity_poly.pdbx_seq_one_letter_code
_entity_poly.pdbx_strand_id
1 'polypeptide(L)'
;MTRTVVVYTWIQQCVWWHVYPLGFAGAPIRPEADEDAPCARGLDSVLGPWLDYLIDLGANGLALGPVFTSQTHGYDTVDFYSIDPRLGDDAGFDRLVAACQDRGIKVMLDGVFNHVGTAHPLLRAAMAGDDAAASMFHLTRGQGSEPDYRDFEGHRGLAVLNHDSPQVADLVVDVMSHWLRRGASAWRLDAAYAVAPEFWSRVLPRVREEFPEAWFVGEVIHGDYLDIVERSGMDSVTQYELWKAIWSALADANFYELDWCLARHNELLATMTPMTFVGNHDVTRLASRIGDEAMRLALSVLLTVGGIPSVYYGDEQAFRGVKTEELGGDDAVRPAFPDGPEGLSPLGAPMMRLHQELIALRRRHPWLVTARTEVRHLDNRSYGYEAVGPDGQRLAVDLHLDPRPTALITPPGEPAVRIG
;
A
#
# COMPACT_ATOMS: atom_id res chain seq x y z
N MET A 1 -1.02 30.88 -7.82
CA MET A 1 -2.06 30.68 -6.78
C MET A 1 -1.45 29.80 -5.71
N THR A 2 -1.29 30.32 -4.50
CA THR A 2 -0.75 29.56 -3.36
C THR A 2 -1.77 28.48 -3.02
N ARG A 3 -1.46 27.22 -3.35
CA ARG A 3 -2.32 26.07 -3.10
C ARG A 3 -2.55 25.99 -1.59
N THR A 4 -3.80 26.12 -1.16
CA THR A 4 -4.15 25.83 0.23
C THR A 4 -3.96 24.33 0.38
N VAL A 5 -2.86 23.92 1.03
CA VAL A 5 -2.63 22.53 1.38
C VAL A 5 -3.80 22.15 2.27
N VAL A 6 -4.71 21.32 1.78
CA VAL A 6 -5.73 20.71 2.63
C VAL A 6 -4.96 19.79 3.56
N VAL A 7 -4.74 20.26 4.79
CA VAL A 7 -4.07 19.48 5.82
C VAL A 7 -5.11 18.49 6.36
N TYR A 8 -5.12 17.27 5.82
CA TYR A 8 -5.95 16.21 6.36
C TYR A 8 -5.41 15.83 7.74
N THR A 9 -6.16 16.16 8.78
CA THR A 9 -5.77 15.88 10.16
C THR A 9 -5.72 14.38 10.45
N TRP A 10 -6.60 13.59 9.82
CA TRP A 10 -6.68 12.16 10.07
C TRP A 10 -5.50 11.38 9.47
N ILE A 11 -5.08 11.69 8.23
CA ILE A 11 -4.03 10.92 7.55
C ILE A 11 -2.68 11.09 8.23
N GLN A 12 -2.43 12.28 8.80
CA GLN A 12 -1.19 12.57 9.53
C GLN A 12 -1.01 11.71 10.80
N GLN A 13 -2.11 11.15 11.30
CA GLN A 13 -2.13 10.26 12.46
C GLN A 13 -2.38 8.80 12.06
N CYS A 14 -2.45 8.53 10.77
CA CYS A 14 -2.77 7.21 10.23
C CYS A 14 -1.55 6.30 10.26
N VAL A 15 -1.77 5.09 10.76
CA VAL A 15 -0.88 3.94 10.55
C VAL A 15 -1.74 2.89 9.86
N TRP A 16 -1.36 2.55 8.63
CA TRP A 16 -2.08 1.57 7.83
C TRP A 16 -1.69 0.16 8.21
N TRP A 17 -2.68 -0.73 8.32
CA TRP A 17 -2.51 -2.17 8.26
C TRP A 17 -2.96 -2.64 6.87
N HIS A 18 -1.99 -3.02 6.04
CA HIS A 18 -2.19 -3.39 4.65
C HIS A 18 -2.42 -4.89 4.53
N VAL A 19 -3.62 -5.25 4.10
CA VAL A 19 -4.10 -6.62 3.94
C VAL A 19 -4.32 -6.91 2.46
N TYR A 20 -3.76 -8.02 1.98
CA TYR A 20 -4.11 -8.58 0.67
C TYR A 20 -5.31 -9.54 0.84
N PRO A 21 -6.54 -9.16 0.47
CA PRO A 21 -7.75 -9.82 1.00
C PRO A 21 -7.94 -11.25 0.53
N LEU A 22 -7.68 -11.54 -0.75
CA LEU A 22 -7.78 -12.91 -1.30
C LEU A 22 -6.85 -13.88 -0.58
N GLY A 23 -5.58 -13.47 -0.42
CA GLY A 23 -4.59 -14.26 0.31
C GLY A 23 -5.00 -14.41 1.77
N PHE A 24 -5.33 -13.31 2.46
CA PHE A 24 -5.76 -13.30 3.86
C PHE A 24 -6.90 -14.27 4.14
N ALA A 25 -7.93 -14.27 3.29
CA ALA A 25 -9.09 -15.15 3.40
C ALA A 25 -8.82 -16.61 3.04
N GLY A 26 -7.63 -16.93 2.49
CA GLY A 26 -7.33 -18.24 1.91
C GLY A 26 -8.17 -18.55 0.68
N ALA A 27 -8.63 -17.52 -0.04
CA ALA A 27 -9.44 -17.66 -1.24
C ALA A 27 -8.59 -18.24 -2.40
N PRO A 28 -9.21 -19.02 -3.32
CA PRO A 28 -8.51 -19.52 -4.49
C PRO A 28 -8.07 -18.37 -5.39
N ILE A 29 -6.75 -18.18 -5.53
CA ILE A 29 -6.15 -17.10 -6.33
C ILE A 29 -6.35 -17.34 -7.84
N ARG A 30 -6.37 -18.60 -8.28
CA ARG A 30 -6.54 -18.99 -9.68
C ARG A 30 -7.56 -20.13 -9.73
N PRO A 31 -8.86 -19.84 -9.58
CA PRO A 31 -9.88 -20.89 -9.54
C PRO A 31 -9.94 -21.63 -10.89
N GLU A 32 -10.12 -22.95 -10.84
CA GLU A 32 -10.39 -23.74 -12.04
C GLU A 32 -11.84 -23.53 -12.50
N ALA A 33 -12.10 -23.63 -13.80
CA ALA A 33 -13.38 -23.26 -14.41
C ALA A 33 -14.59 -24.12 -13.97
N ASP A 34 -14.34 -25.31 -13.40
CA ASP A 34 -15.36 -26.28 -12.97
C ASP A 34 -15.43 -26.47 -11.44
N GLU A 35 -14.63 -25.74 -10.67
CA GLU A 35 -14.81 -25.70 -9.23
C GLU A 35 -15.92 -24.70 -8.91
N ASP A 36 -17.00 -25.16 -8.28
CA ASP A 36 -17.84 -24.30 -7.46
C ASP A 36 -16.89 -23.69 -6.42
N ALA A 37 -16.30 -22.53 -6.75
CA ALA A 37 -15.35 -21.86 -5.87
C ALA A 37 -16.09 -21.73 -4.53
N PRO A 38 -15.65 -22.44 -3.46
CA PRO A 38 -16.35 -22.36 -2.21
C PRO A 38 -16.41 -20.89 -1.88
N CYS A 39 -17.61 -20.37 -1.65
CA CYS A 39 -17.81 -19.01 -1.17
C CYS A 39 -16.88 -18.84 0.03
N ALA A 40 -15.74 -18.20 -0.17
CA ALA A 40 -14.85 -17.93 0.93
C ALA A 40 -15.62 -16.94 1.81
N ARG A 41 -15.48 -17.13 3.12
CA ARG A 41 -16.22 -16.37 4.13
C ARG A 41 -16.09 -14.88 3.80
N GLY A 42 -17.20 -14.16 3.82
CA GLY A 42 -17.23 -12.76 3.39
C GLY A 42 -16.22 -11.89 4.13
N LEU A 43 -15.80 -10.78 3.51
CA LEU A 43 -14.83 -9.82 4.07
C LEU A 43 -15.12 -9.45 5.52
N ASP A 44 -16.40 -9.28 5.88
CA ASP A 44 -16.82 -9.01 7.27
C ASP A 44 -16.54 -10.17 8.21
N SER A 45 -16.84 -11.39 7.79
CA SER A 45 -16.59 -12.58 8.60
C SER A 45 -15.10 -12.83 8.79
N VAL A 46 -14.27 -12.51 7.80
CA VAL A 46 -12.84 -12.78 7.82
C VAL A 46 -12.06 -11.66 8.50
N LEU A 47 -12.37 -10.40 8.24
CA LEU A 47 -11.64 -9.25 8.79
C LEU A 47 -12.27 -8.68 10.06
N GLY A 48 -13.57 -8.91 10.29
CA GLY A 48 -14.27 -8.46 11.49
C GLY A 48 -13.58 -8.85 12.80
N PRO A 49 -13.21 -10.14 13.00
CA PRO A 49 -12.46 -10.59 14.19
C PRO A 49 -11.08 -9.93 14.36
N TRP A 50 -10.52 -9.35 13.30
CA TRP A 50 -9.18 -8.76 13.27
C TRP A 50 -9.17 -7.25 13.47
N LEU A 51 -10.33 -6.57 13.49
CA LEU A 51 -10.38 -5.12 13.68
C LEU A 51 -9.86 -4.71 15.06
N ASP A 52 -10.14 -5.49 16.10
CA ASP A 52 -9.62 -5.21 17.44
C ASP A 52 -8.10 -5.49 17.50
N TYR A 53 -7.62 -6.51 16.79
CA TYR A 53 -6.17 -6.77 16.62
C TYR A 53 -5.44 -5.63 15.90
N LEU A 54 -6.06 -5.05 14.86
CA LEU A 54 -5.54 -3.86 14.18
C LEU A 54 -5.37 -2.69 15.17
N ILE A 55 -6.35 -2.46 16.04
CA ILE A 55 -6.28 -1.42 17.08
C ILE A 55 -5.20 -1.74 18.10
N ASP A 56 -5.10 -2.99 18.55
CA ASP A 56 -4.10 -3.46 19.51
C ASP A 56 -2.67 -3.35 18.95
N LEU A 57 -2.47 -3.52 17.64
CA LEU A 57 -1.22 -3.21 16.94
C LEU A 57 -0.87 -1.71 17.06
N GLY A 58 -1.87 -0.86 17.25
CA GLY A 58 -1.75 0.60 17.27
C GLY A 58 -2.08 1.24 15.92
N ALA A 59 -2.60 0.48 14.95
CA ALA A 59 -3.06 1.00 13.67
C ALA A 59 -4.45 1.65 13.78
N ASN A 60 -4.83 2.44 12.78
CA ASN A 60 -6.15 3.07 12.67
C ASN A 60 -6.59 3.25 11.21
N GLY A 61 -5.90 2.59 10.28
CA GLY A 61 -6.31 2.47 8.89
C GLY A 61 -6.21 1.02 8.45
N LEU A 62 -7.23 0.53 7.76
CA LEU A 62 -7.24 -0.74 7.05
C LEU A 62 -7.04 -0.45 5.56
N ALA A 63 -5.91 -0.85 5.03
CA ALA A 63 -5.62 -0.75 3.60
C ALA A 63 -5.86 -2.11 2.95
N LEU A 64 -6.85 -2.17 2.06
CA LEU A 64 -7.19 -3.39 1.34
C LEU A 64 -6.53 -3.34 -0.03
N GLY A 65 -5.84 -4.42 -0.41
CA GLY A 65 -5.56 -4.72 -1.81
C GLY A 65 -6.87 -4.93 -2.61
N PRO A 66 -6.80 -5.38 -3.87
CA PRO A 66 -7.99 -5.47 -4.71
C PRO A 66 -9.09 -6.35 -4.09
N VAL A 67 -10.31 -5.79 -4.03
CA VAL A 67 -11.52 -6.46 -3.52
C VAL A 67 -12.60 -6.64 -4.58
N PHE A 68 -12.42 -6.03 -5.75
CA PHE A 68 -13.40 -6.10 -6.83
C PHE A 68 -13.30 -7.40 -7.59
N THR A 69 -14.42 -7.79 -8.20
CA THR A 69 -14.52 -9.05 -8.94
C THR A 69 -13.42 -9.16 -9.98
N SER A 70 -12.64 -10.23 -9.91
CA SER A 70 -11.45 -10.47 -10.73
C SER A 70 -11.40 -11.92 -11.21
N GLN A 71 -10.61 -12.21 -12.26
CA GLN A 71 -10.45 -13.60 -12.73
C GLN A 71 -9.48 -14.40 -11.85
N THR A 72 -8.42 -13.74 -11.36
CA THR A 72 -7.34 -14.40 -10.62
C THR A 72 -6.92 -13.61 -9.38
N HIS A 73 -5.77 -12.95 -9.40
CA HIS A 73 -5.09 -12.38 -8.23
C HIS A 73 -5.61 -10.99 -7.80
N GLY A 74 -6.81 -10.60 -8.24
CA GLY A 74 -7.44 -9.33 -7.87
C GLY A 74 -7.17 -8.16 -8.84
N TYR A 75 -6.06 -8.17 -9.57
CA TYR A 75 -5.68 -7.07 -10.47
C TYR A 75 -6.18 -7.24 -11.92
N ASP A 76 -6.76 -8.38 -12.26
CA ASP A 76 -7.45 -8.62 -13.52
C ASP A 76 -8.96 -8.37 -13.38
N THR A 77 -9.32 -7.15 -12.98
CA THR A 77 -10.69 -6.76 -12.65
C THR A 77 -11.65 -7.00 -13.82
N VAL A 78 -12.81 -7.61 -13.53
CA VAL A 78 -13.90 -7.86 -14.50
C VAL A 78 -15.15 -7.06 -14.21
N ASP A 79 -15.34 -6.63 -12.96
CA ASP A 79 -16.40 -5.71 -12.55
C ASP A 79 -15.91 -4.82 -11.39
N PHE A 80 -15.88 -3.51 -11.62
CA PHE A 80 -15.48 -2.51 -10.64
C PHE A 80 -16.54 -2.20 -9.57
N TYR A 81 -17.80 -2.63 -9.77
CA TYR A 81 -18.93 -2.26 -8.92
C TYR A 81 -19.38 -3.35 -7.96
N SER A 82 -18.77 -4.53 -8.02
CA SER A 82 -19.14 -5.68 -7.18
C SER A 82 -17.93 -6.25 -6.47
N ILE A 83 -18.11 -6.56 -5.18
CA ILE A 83 -17.12 -7.33 -4.41
C ILE A 83 -16.92 -8.70 -5.05
N ASP A 84 -15.66 -9.15 -5.09
CA ASP A 84 -15.32 -10.48 -5.61
C ASP A 84 -16.10 -11.56 -4.85
N PRO A 85 -16.80 -12.48 -5.54
CA PRO A 85 -17.58 -13.55 -4.88
C PRO A 85 -16.74 -14.45 -3.97
N ARG A 86 -15.43 -14.55 -4.20
CA ARG A 86 -14.49 -15.25 -3.33
C ARG A 86 -14.23 -14.52 -2.02
N LEU A 87 -14.64 -13.26 -1.92
CA LEU A 87 -14.56 -12.41 -0.75
C LEU A 87 -15.95 -12.11 -0.16
N GLY A 88 -17.00 -12.80 -0.63
CA GLY A 88 -18.38 -12.62 -0.18
C GLY A 88 -19.20 -11.72 -1.09
N ASP A 89 -19.92 -10.77 -0.50
CA ASP A 89 -20.83 -9.89 -1.22
C ASP A 89 -20.71 -8.43 -0.75
N ASP A 90 -21.38 -7.56 -1.50
CA ASP A 90 -21.50 -6.13 -1.24
C ASP A 90 -22.04 -5.82 0.17
N ALA A 91 -22.98 -6.62 0.68
CA ALA A 91 -23.54 -6.41 2.01
C ALA A 91 -22.52 -6.75 3.11
N GLY A 92 -21.65 -7.73 2.88
CA GLY A 92 -20.49 -8.04 3.72
C GLY A 92 -19.50 -6.88 3.75
N PHE A 93 -19.21 -6.28 2.61
CA PHE A 93 -18.38 -5.08 2.57
C PHE A 93 -18.97 -3.93 3.39
N ASP A 94 -20.27 -3.65 3.24
CA ASP A 94 -20.92 -2.57 4.01
C ASP A 94 -20.86 -2.83 5.52
N ARG A 95 -21.03 -4.09 5.96
CA ARG A 95 -20.86 -4.48 7.38
C ARG A 95 -19.44 -4.27 7.88
N LEU A 96 -18.44 -4.63 7.07
CA LEU A 96 -17.03 -4.39 7.41
C LEU A 96 -16.74 -2.90 7.55
N VAL A 97 -17.18 -2.08 6.59
CA VAL A 97 -16.97 -0.62 6.63
C VAL A 97 -17.67 0.00 7.83
N ALA A 98 -18.91 -0.39 8.14
CA ALA A 98 -19.60 0.06 9.34
C ALA A 98 -18.82 -0.31 10.63
N ALA A 99 -18.34 -1.55 10.73
CA ALA A 99 -17.54 -1.99 11.88
C ALA A 99 -16.20 -1.25 12.02
N CYS A 100 -15.58 -0.86 10.90
CA CYS A 100 -14.40 0.01 10.87
C CYS A 100 -14.75 1.43 11.35
N GLN A 101 -15.83 2.02 10.84
CA GLN A 101 -16.29 3.36 11.21
C GLN A 101 -16.62 3.47 12.70
N ASP A 102 -17.31 2.48 13.26
CA ASP A 102 -17.63 2.41 14.71
C ASP A 102 -16.38 2.41 15.59
N ARG A 103 -15.25 1.95 15.04
CA ARG A 103 -13.93 1.89 15.70
C ARG A 103 -13.00 3.05 15.34
N GLY A 104 -13.43 3.98 14.48
CA GLY A 104 -12.58 5.05 13.97
C GLY A 104 -11.48 4.58 13.02
N ILE A 105 -11.63 3.39 12.41
CA ILE A 105 -10.71 2.84 11.43
C ILE A 105 -11.06 3.38 10.04
N LYS A 106 -10.08 3.96 9.36
CA LYS A 106 -10.21 4.43 7.98
C LYS A 106 -10.01 3.28 7.00
N VAL A 107 -10.76 3.25 5.91
CA VAL A 107 -10.66 2.19 4.90
C VAL A 107 -10.05 2.76 3.62
N MET A 108 -8.97 2.15 3.13
CA MET A 108 -8.40 2.42 1.81
C MET A 108 -8.66 1.25 0.87
N LEU A 109 -9.09 1.55 -0.34
CA LEU A 109 -9.30 0.57 -1.41
C LEU A 109 -8.23 0.66 -2.48
N ASP A 110 -8.00 -0.46 -3.16
CA ASP A 110 -7.09 -0.55 -4.30
C ASP A 110 -7.84 -0.29 -5.62
N GLY A 111 -7.40 0.73 -6.35
CA GLY A 111 -7.98 1.19 -7.61
C GLY A 111 -7.16 0.75 -8.81
N VAL A 112 -7.51 -0.40 -9.38
CA VAL A 112 -6.85 -0.98 -10.56
C VAL A 112 -7.37 -0.31 -11.84
N PHE A 113 -6.94 0.93 -12.07
CA PHE A 113 -7.44 1.77 -13.17
C PHE A 113 -6.47 1.89 -14.35
N ASN A 114 -5.33 1.20 -14.31
CA ASN A 114 -4.42 1.09 -15.45
C ASN A 114 -4.95 0.10 -16.50
N HIS A 115 -5.52 -1.02 -16.06
CA HIS A 115 -5.92 -2.14 -16.91
C HIS A 115 -7.13 -2.89 -16.34
N VAL A 116 -7.70 -3.79 -17.13
CA VAL A 116 -8.77 -4.72 -16.74
C VAL A 116 -8.45 -6.14 -17.18
N GLY A 117 -9.10 -7.13 -16.58
CA GLY A 117 -9.01 -8.53 -16.99
C GLY A 117 -9.61 -8.78 -18.37
N THR A 118 -9.14 -9.83 -19.04
CA THR A 118 -9.63 -10.22 -20.37
C THR A 118 -11.13 -10.54 -20.45
N ALA A 119 -11.74 -10.92 -19.33
CA ALA A 119 -13.17 -11.19 -19.24
C ALA A 119 -14.03 -9.94 -19.01
N HIS A 120 -13.43 -8.76 -18.84
CA HIS A 120 -14.17 -7.52 -18.60
C HIS A 120 -15.16 -7.22 -19.74
N PRO A 121 -16.44 -6.92 -19.46
CA PRO A 121 -17.46 -6.70 -20.49
C PRO A 121 -17.10 -5.62 -21.51
N LEU A 122 -16.50 -4.51 -21.07
CA LEU A 122 -16.03 -3.46 -21.98
C LEU A 122 -14.98 -3.97 -22.97
N LEU A 123 -14.02 -4.79 -22.54
CA LEU A 123 -13.02 -5.34 -23.47
C LEU A 123 -13.69 -6.29 -24.48
N ARG A 124 -14.59 -7.15 -24.00
CA ARG A 124 -15.33 -8.07 -24.89
C ARG A 124 -16.16 -7.32 -25.94
N ALA A 125 -16.84 -6.25 -25.54
CA ALA A 125 -17.59 -5.39 -26.45
C ALA A 125 -16.66 -4.69 -27.47
N ALA A 126 -15.54 -4.14 -27.00
CA ALA A 126 -14.53 -3.50 -27.83
C ALA A 126 -13.97 -4.44 -28.91
N MET A 127 -13.67 -5.69 -28.53
CA MET A 127 -13.17 -6.74 -29.43
C MET A 127 -14.25 -7.24 -30.41
N ALA A 128 -15.53 -7.20 -29.99
CA ALA A 128 -16.68 -7.53 -30.83
C ALA A 128 -17.07 -6.40 -31.81
N GLY A 129 -16.40 -5.24 -31.74
CA GLY A 129 -16.60 -4.12 -32.66
C GLY A 129 -17.53 -3.01 -32.16
N ASP A 130 -17.83 -2.95 -30.87
CA ASP A 130 -18.53 -1.79 -30.28
C ASP A 130 -17.59 -0.58 -30.25
N ASP A 131 -17.96 0.50 -30.95
CA ASP A 131 -17.11 1.69 -31.10
C ASP A 131 -16.94 2.48 -29.79
N ALA A 132 -17.96 2.50 -28.92
CA ALA A 132 -17.89 3.21 -27.65
C ALA A 132 -16.91 2.50 -26.71
N ALA A 133 -17.02 1.19 -26.59
CA ALA A 133 -16.10 0.36 -25.82
C ALA A 133 -14.69 0.36 -26.45
N ALA A 134 -14.58 0.28 -27.78
CA ALA A 134 -13.29 0.33 -28.48
C ALA A 134 -12.50 1.61 -28.17
N SER A 135 -13.17 2.75 -27.97
CA SER A 135 -12.50 4.00 -27.61
C SER A 135 -11.82 3.96 -26.23
N MET A 136 -12.24 3.04 -25.36
CA MET A 136 -11.70 2.88 -24.00
C MET A 136 -10.46 1.99 -23.93
N PHE A 137 -9.97 1.47 -25.06
CA PHE A 137 -8.78 0.63 -25.15
C PHE A 137 -7.87 1.05 -26.28
N HIS A 138 -6.59 0.70 -26.18
CA HIS A 138 -5.64 0.84 -27.28
C HIS A 138 -5.72 -0.39 -28.21
N LEU A 139 -6.67 -0.37 -29.15
CA LEU A 139 -6.86 -1.46 -30.11
C LEU A 139 -6.03 -1.29 -31.39
N THR A 140 -5.51 -2.41 -31.90
CA THR A 140 -4.90 -2.49 -33.23
C THR A 140 -5.73 -3.43 -34.11
N ARG A 141 -6.18 -2.95 -35.27
CA ARG A 141 -6.94 -3.75 -36.25
C ARG A 141 -6.11 -3.94 -37.52
N GLY A 142 -5.63 -5.16 -37.76
CA GLY A 142 -4.98 -5.53 -39.02
C GLY A 142 -6.00 -5.88 -40.10
N GLN A 143 -5.65 -5.73 -41.39
CA GLN A 143 -6.50 -6.24 -42.46
C GLN A 143 -6.54 -7.78 -42.41
N GLY A 144 -7.70 -8.34 -42.08
CA GLY A 144 -7.93 -9.79 -42.05
C GLY A 144 -7.42 -10.52 -40.80
N SER A 145 -6.98 -9.80 -39.76
CA SER A 145 -6.69 -10.39 -38.44
C SER A 145 -7.79 -10.05 -37.44
N GLU A 146 -7.91 -10.85 -36.38
CA GLU A 146 -8.69 -10.44 -35.21
C GLU A 146 -8.10 -9.14 -34.63
N PRO A 147 -8.93 -8.27 -34.02
CA PRO A 147 -8.45 -7.12 -33.28
C PRO A 147 -7.48 -7.55 -32.17
N ASP A 148 -6.47 -6.73 -31.91
CA ASP A 148 -5.55 -6.90 -30.77
C ASP A 148 -5.62 -5.66 -29.86
N TYR A 149 -5.12 -5.78 -28.63
CA TYR A 149 -5.09 -4.71 -27.63
C TYR A 149 -3.70 -4.59 -26.98
N ARG A 150 -3.40 -3.42 -26.43
CA ARG A 150 -2.23 -3.19 -25.61
C ARG A 150 -2.37 -3.90 -24.25
N ASP A 151 -1.39 -4.72 -23.90
CA ASP A 151 -1.28 -5.35 -22.59
C ASP A 151 -0.37 -4.56 -21.65
N PHE A 152 -0.48 -4.86 -20.35
CA PHE A 152 0.37 -4.28 -19.30
C PHE A 152 1.63 -5.11 -19.13
N GLU A 153 2.81 -4.53 -19.38
CA GLU A 153 4.13 -5.16 -19.19
C GLU A 153 4.31 -6.55 -19.86
N GLY A 154 3.59 -6.83 -20.96
CA GLY A 154 3.63 -8.13 -21.64
C GLY A 154 2.66 -9.18 -21.06
N HIS A 155 1.88 -8.81 -20.04
CA HIS A 155 0.88 -9.68 -19.42
C HIS A 155 -0.44 -9.63 -20.20
N ARG A 156 -0.61 -10.56 -21.14
CA ARG A 156 -1.83 -10.70 -21.97
C ARG A 156 -3.13 -10.83 -21.17
N GLY A 157 -3.08 -11.16 -19.89
CA GLY A 157 -4.25 -11.18 -19.01
C GLY A 157 -4.81 -9.79 -18.67
N LEU A 158 -4.04 -8.73 -18.92
CA LEU A 158 -4.25 -7.38 -18.40
C LEU A 158 -4.33 -6.37 -19.55
N ALA A 159 -5.54 -6.06 -20.00
CA ALA A 159 -5.78 -5.14 -21.10
C ALA A 159 -5.74 -3.68 -20.61
N VAL A 160 -4.82 -2.88 -21.16
CA VAL A 160 -4.59 -1.49 -20.75
C VAL A 160 -5.74 -0.60 -21.23
N LEU A 161 -6.30 0.18 -20.30
CA LEU A 161 -7.31 1.19 -20.59
C LEU A 161 -6.68 2.36 -21.36
N ASN A 162 -7.45 2.98 -22.25
CA ASN A 162 -7.04 4.18 -22.96
C ASN A 162 -7.25 5.40 -22.06
N HIS A 163 -6.22 5.83 -21.35
CA HIS A 163 -6.31 6.99 -20.45
C HIS A 163 -6.54 8.32 -21.17
N ASP A 164 -6.44 8.41 -22.50
CA ASP A 164 -6.86 9.62 -23.23
C ASP A 164 -8.38 9.71 -23.38
N SER A 165 -9.10 8.60 -23.23
CA SER A 165 -10.56 8.51 -23.38
C SER A 165 -11.28 9.26 -22.25
N PRO A 166 -12.20 10.19 -22.57
CA PRO A 166 -13.06 10.80 -21.55
C PRO A 166 -13.98 9.77 -20.89
N GLN A 167 -14.39 8.71 -21.61
CA GLN A 167 -15.22 7.64 -21.05
C GLN A 167 -14.47 6.84 -19.97
N VAL A 168 -13.15 6.64 -20.12
CA VAL A 168 -12.33 6.02 -19.07
C VAL A 168 -12.23 6.95 -17.86
N ALA A 169 -12.05 8.26 -18.07
CA ALA A 169 -12.05 9.21 -16.96
C ALA A 169 -13.41 9.25 -16.23
N ASP A 170 -14.53 9.21 -16.97
CA ASP A 170 -15.88 9.16 -16.40
C ASP A 170 -16.12 7.87 -15.60
N LEU A 171 -15.72 6.71 -16.14
CA LEU A 171 -15.78 5.43 -15.45
C LEU A 171 -15.01 5.48 -14.12
N VAL A 172 -13.76 5.94 -14.14
CA VAL A 172 -12.92 5.98 -12.94
C VAL A 172 -13.50 6.93 -11.89
N VAL A 173 -13.98 8.12 -12.28
CA VAL A 173 -14.66 9.04 -11.35
C VAL A 173 -15.89 8.38 -10.71
N ASP A 174 -16.71 7.68 -11.50
CA ASP A 174 -17.92 7.03 -11.00
C ASP A 174 -17.61 5.88 -10.04
N VAL A 175 -16.67 4.99 -10.40
CA VAL A 175 -16.22 3.89 -9.52
C VAL A 175 -15.65 4.45 -8.22
N MET A 176 -14.76 5.45 -8.30
CA MET A 176 -14.15 6.02 -7.11
C MET A 176 -15.20 6.63 -6.19
N SER A 177 -16.14 7.37 -6.75
CA SER A 177 -17.23 8.02 -6.00
C SER A 177 -18.21 7.00 -5.43
N HIS A 178 -18.52 5.92 -6.16
CA HIS A 178 -19.39 4.84 -5.71
C HIS A 178 -18.91 4.27 -4.36
N TRP A 179 -17.65 3.86 -4.28
CA TRP A 179 -17.13 3.24 -3.05
C TRP A 179 -16.83 4.26 -1.93
N LEU A 180 -16.52 5.51 -2.27
CA LEU A 180 -16.44 6.58 -1.27
C LEU A 180 -17.80 6.87 -0.62
N ARG A 181 -18.92 6.85 -1.38
CA ARG A 181 -20.28 6.93 -0.79
C ARG A 181 -20.57 5.78 0.18
N ARG A 182 -19.96 4.62 -0.06
CA ARG A 182 -20.09 3.43 0.79
C ARG A 182 -19.13 3.43 1.99
N GLY A 183 -18.38 4.51 2.20
CA GLY A 183 -17.61 4.75 3.42
C GLY A 183 -16.11 4.46 3.32
N ALA A 184 -15.59 4.14 2.14
CA ALA A 184 -14.14 4.22 1.92
C ALA A 184 -13.64 5.65 2.18
N SER A 185 -12.40 5.77 2.65
CA SER A 185 -11.77 7.06 3.01
C SER A 185 -10.60 7.41 2.11
N ALA A 186 -10.04 6.43 1.39
CA ALA A 186 -8.85 6.59 0.59
C ALA A 186 -8.79 5.61 -0.58
N TRP A 187 -7.95 5.95 -1.55
CA TRP A 187 -7.62 5.10 -2.70
C TRP A 187 -6.10 4.95 -2.84
N ARG A 188 -5.63 3.71 -2.91
CA ARG A 188 -4.33 3.36 -3.48
C ARG A 188 -4.53 3.12 -4.96
N LEU A 189 -3.81 3.85 -5.80
CA LEU A 189 -3.94 3.80 -7.26
C LEU A 189 -2.86 2.84 -7.80
N ASP A 190 -3.29 1.65 -8.20
CA ASP A 190 -2.40 0.60 -8.73
C ASP A 190 -1.66 1.05 -9.98
N ALA A 191 -0.39 0.63 -10.09
CA ALA A 191 0.46 0.91 -11.25
C ALA A 191 0.38 2.38 -11.71
N ALA A 192 0.26 3.33 -10.78
CA ALA A 192 0.09 4.75 -11.11
C ALA A 192 1.28 5.30 -11.90
N TYR A 193 2.47 4.71 -11.75
CA TYR A 193 3.65 5.00 -12.58
C TYR A 193 3.47 4.69 -14.07
N ALA A 194 2.54 3.80 -14.43
CA ALA A 194 2.25 3.41 -15.82
C ALA A 194 1.15 4.28 -16.46
N VAL A 195 0.46 5.10 -15.67
CA VAL A 195 -0.61 5.99 -16.11
C VAL A 195 -0.08 7.42 -16.16
N ALA A 196 -0.31 8.12 -17.28
CA ALA A 196 0.13 9.51 -17.42
C ALA A 196 -0.48 10.40 -16.31
N PRO A 197 0.30 11.26 -15.63
CA PRO A 197 -0.21 12.15 -14.59
C PRO A 197 -1.41 13.00 -15.02
N GLU A 198 -1.48 13.38 -16.30
CA GLU A 198 -2.60 14.15 -16.90
C GLU A 198 -3.95 13.43 -16.85
N PHE A 199 -3.96 12.11 -16.74
CA PHE A 199 -5.19 11.37 -16.50
C PHE A 199 -5.73 11.70 -15.10
N TRP A 200 -4.89 11.58 -14.08
CA TRP A 200 -5.27 11.81 -12.71
C TRP A 200 -5.68 13.26 -12.43
N SER A 201 -5.03 14.24 -13.06
CA SER A 201 -5.43 15.65 -12.92
C SER A 201 -6.79 15.97 -13.53
N ARG A 202 -7.30 15.13 -14.43
CA ARG A 202 -8.70 15.20 -14.92
C ARG A 202 -9.69 14.48 -14.01
N VAL A 203 -9.25 13.41 -13.32
CA VAL A 203 -10.10 12.54 -12.51
C VAL A 203 -10.22 13.03 -11.07
N LEU A 204 -9.10 13.20 -10.36
CA LEU A 204 -9.08 13.42 -8.91
C LEU A 204 -9.83 14.70 -8.48
N PRO A 205 -9.74 15.84 -9.19
CA PRO A 205 -10.54 17.02 -8.83
C PRO A 205 -12.04 16.77 -8.86
N ARG A 206 -12.53 15.97 -9.82
CA ARG A 206 -13.97 15.63 -9.95
C ARG A 206 -14.44 14.77 -8.79
N VAL A 207 -13.64 13.80 -8.33
CA VAL A 207 -13.95 12.99 -7.14
C VAL A 207 -13.98 13.88 -5.88
N ARG A 208 -13.07 14.85 -5.79
CA ARG A 208 -13.00 15.78 -4.65
C ARG A 208 -14.15 16.78 -4.58
N GLU A 209 -14.93 16.97 -5.65
CA GLU A 209 -16.15 17.78 -5.61
C GLU A 209 -17.16 17.20 -4.60
N GLU A 210 -17.26 15.87 -4.52
CA GLU A 210 -18.11 15.15 -3.56
C GLU A 210 -17.33 14.73 -2.30
N PHE A 211 -16.04 14.40 -2.44
CA PHE A 211 -15.20 13.86 -1.35
C PHE A 211 -13.93 14.68 -1.11
N PRO A 212 -14.04 15.91 -0.56
CA PRO A 212 -12.88 16.78 -0.37
C PRO A 212 -11.84 16.20 0.60
N GLU A 213 -12.24 15.32 1.52
CA GLU A 213 -11.37 14.67 2.51
C GLU A 213 -10.79 13.31 2.07
N ALA A 214 -11.11 12.84 0.86
CA ALA A 214 -10.57 11.59 0.33
C ALA A 214 -9.06 11.73 0.09
N TRP A 215 -8.31 10.70 0.49
CA TRP A 215 -6.86 10.65 0.34
C TRP A 215 -6.46 9.71 -0.80
N PHE A 216 -5.61 10.17 -1.71
CA PHE A 216 -5.19 9.41 -2.89
C PHE A 216 -3.69 9.20 -2.88
N VAL A 217 -3.27 7.93 -2.86
CA VAL A 217 -1.86 7.53 -2.91
C VAL A 217 -1.59 6.73 -4.18
N GLY A 218 -0.61 7.16 -4.97
CA GLY A 218 -0.18 6.41 -6.16
C GLY A 218 0.83 5.32 -5.83
N GLU A 219 0.68 4.14 -6.43
CA GLU A 219 1.81 3.24 -6.56
C GLU A 219 2.80 3.79 -7.58
N VAL A 220 3.95 4.22 -7.09
CA VAL A 220 5.07 4.67 -7.92
C VAL A 220 6.32 3.93 -7.48
N ILE A 221 6.88 3.14 -8.40
CA ILE A 221 8.06 2.30 -8.13
C ILE A 221 9.33 2.90 -8.75
N HIS A 222 9.20 3.79 -9.74
CA HIS A 222 10.29 4.46 -10.43
C HIS A 222 9.83 5.80 -11.04
N GLY A 223 10.78 6.59 -11.52
CA GLY A 223 10.51 7.91 -12.12
C GLY A 223 10.70 9.06 -11.14
N ASP A 224 10.19 10.23 -11.50
CA ASP A 224 10.26 11.43 -10.65
C ASP A 224 8.99 11.54 -9.80
N TYR A 225 9.10 11.17 -8.53
CA TYR A 225 7.97 11.09 -7.61
C TYR A 225 7.35 12.48 -7.37
N LEU A 226 8.17 13.54 -7.35
CA LEU A 226 7.72 14.91 -7.12
C LEU A 226 6.93 15.42 -8.33
N ASP A 227 7.47 15.24 -9.54
CA ASP A 227 6.81 15.62 -10.79
C ASP A 227 5.47 14.88 -10.96
N ILE A 228 5.44 13.57 -10.68
CA ILE A 228 4.23 12.76 -10.73
C ILE A 228 3.17 13.31 -9.78
N VAL A 229 3.51 13.56 -8.51
CA VAL A 229 2.56 14.10 -7.52
C VAL A 229 2.06 15.49 -7.92
N GLU A 230 2.97 16.37 -8.37
CA GLU A 230 2.62 17.73 -8.76
C GLU A 230 1.65 17.75 -9.95
N ARG A 231 1.93 16.97 -10.99
CA ARG A 231 1.12 16.92 -12.23
C ARG A 231 -0.16 16.10 -12.10
N SER A 232 -0.19 15.08 -11.25
CA SER A 232 -1.36 14.20 -11.06
C SER A 232 -2.40 14.78 -10.09
N GLY A 233 -1.95 15.55 -9.09
CA GLY A 233 -2.82 15.99 -7.99
C GLY A 233 -3.09 14.92 -6.93
N MET A 234 -2.36 13.80 -6.95
CA MET A 234 -2.33 12.84 -5.84
C MET A 234 -1.83 13.50 -4.54
N ASP A 235 -2.20 12.94 -3.39
CA ASP A 235 -1.75 13.46 -2.10
C ASP A 235 -0.40 12.87 -1.67
N SER A 236 -0.09 11.67 -2.16
CA SER A 236 1.04 10.88 -1.72
C SER A 236 1.42 9.82 -2.76
N VAL A 237 2.57 9.18 -2.58
CA VAL A 237 2.99 7.98 -3.32
C VAL A 237 3.65 6.96 -2.39
N THR A 238 3.69 5.71 -2.83
CA THR A 238 4.44 4.63 -2.18
C THR A 238 5.94 4.90 -2.22
N GLN A 239 6.62 4.83 -1.07
CA GLN A 239 8.04 5.16 -0.99
C GLN A 239 8.96 3.94 -1.16
N TYR A 240 9.02 3.42 -2.39
CA TYR A 240 9.86 2.26 -2.73
C TYR A 240 11.37 2.54 -2.65
N GLU A 241 11.82 3.78 -2.82
CA GLU A 241 13.25 4.12 -2.70
C GLU A 241 13.73 3.88 -1.27
N LEU A 242 12.97 4.35 -0.26
CA LEU A 242 13.31 4.14 1.15
C LEU A 242 13.17 2.69 1.57
N TRP A 243 12.11 2.00 1.12
CA TRP A 243 11.94 0.56 1.35
C TRP A 243 13.20 -0.19 0.92
N LYS A 244 13.68 0.07 -0.31
CA LYS A 244 14.87 -0.59 -0.85
C LYS A 244 16.11 -0.26 -0.04
N ALA A 245 16.36 1.02 0.24
CA ALA A 245 17.53 1.48 0.98
C ALA A 245 17.58 0.93 2.40
N ILE A 246 16.43 0.79 3.08
CA ILE A 246 16.37 0.21 4.43
C ILE A 246 16.88 -1.23 4.41
N TRP A 247 16.31 -2.11 3.58
CA TRP A 247 16.70 -3.52 3.62
C TRP A 247 18.08 -3.75 3.02
N SER A 248 18.47 -3.03 1.96
CA SER A 248 19.78 -3.21 1.32
C SER A 248 20.92 -2.77 2.23
N ALA A 249 20.79 -1.61 2.89
CA ALA A 249 21.81 -1.12 3.82
C ALA A 249 22.05 -2.11 4.99
N LEU A 250 20.99 -2.78 5.45
CA LEU A 250 21.08 -3.80 6.50
C LEU A 250 21.67 -5.11 5.99
N ALA A 251 21.29 -5.55 4.78
CA ALA A 251 21.78 -6.79 4.17
C ALA A 251 23.27 -6.69 3.80
N ASP A 252 23.66 -5.58 3.17
CA ASP A 252 25.01 -5.36 2.64
C ASP A 252 25.93 -4.67 3.67
N ALA A 253 25.39 -4.32 4.84
CA ALA A 253 26.08 -3.62 5.91
C ALA A 253 26.74 -2.32 5.44
N ASN A 254 25.93 -1.48 4.78
CA ASN A 254 26.32 -0.25 4.13
C ASN A 254 25.30 0.87 4.39
N PHE A 255 25.42 1.58 5.53
CA PHE A 255 24.50 2.68 5.83
C PHE A 255 24.66 3.93 4.97
N TYR A 256 25.70 4.03 4.12
CA TYR A 256 25.80 5.15 3.17
C TYR A 256 24.63 5.17 2.16
N GLU A 257 24.11 3.99 1.78
CA GLU A 257 22.93 3.88 0.93
C GLU A 257 21.68 4.43 1.62
N LEU A 258 21.51 4.10 2.90
CA LEU A 258 20.38 4.57 3.69
C LEU A 258 20.45 6.09 3.90
N ASP A 259 21.61 6.63 4.25
CA ASP A 259 21.79 8.07 4.45
C ASP A 259 21.51 8.88 3.17
N TRP A 260 22.04 8.42 2.03
CA TRP A 260 21.76 9.03 0.73
C TRP A 260 20.25 9.05 0.44
N CYS A 261 19.57 7.93 0.68
CA CYS A 261 18.13 7.84 0.45
C CYS A 261 17.32 8.71 1.42
N LEU A 262 17.74 8.83 2.68
CA LEU A 262 17.09 9.70 3.67
C LEU A 262 17.23 11.18 3.33
N ALA A 263 18.36 11.59 2.75
CA ALA A 263 18.53 12.95 2.22
C ALA A 263 17.52 13.23 1.10
N ARG A 264 17.35 12.30 0.15
CA ARG A 264 16.33 12.39 -0.91
C ARG A 264 14.90 12.33 -0.37
N HIS A 265 14.66 11.52 0.65
CA HIS A 265 13.37 11.43 1.35
C HIS A 265 12.97 12.78 1.98
N ASN A 266 13.94 13.56 2.48
CA ASN A 266 13.68 14.92 2.96
C ASN A 266 13.21 15.86 1.84
N GLU A 267 13.65 15.67 0.60
CA GLU A 267 13.17 16.43 -0.57
C GLU A 267 11.69 16.12 -0.85
N LEU A 268 11.30 14.84 -0.74
CA LEU A 268 9.90 14.44 -0.82
C LEU A 268 9.07 15.11 0.27
N LEU A 269 9.51 15.01 1.54
CA LEU A 269 8.85 15.59 2.71
C LEU A 269 8.74 17.12 2.66
N ALA A 270 9.53 17.80 1.83
CA ALA A 270 9.38 19.22 1.58
C ALA A 270 8.14 19.57 0.75
N THR A 271 7.61 18.60 -0.01
CA THR A 271 6.53 18.79 -0.98
C THR A 271 5.28 17.99 -0.62
N MET A 272 5.42 16.73 -0.18
CA MET A 272 4.33 15.82 0.16
C MET A 272 4.77 14.82 1.23
N THR A 273 3.82 14.19 1.93
CA THR A 273 4.12 13.15 2.91
C THR A 273 3.91 11.78 2.27
N PRO A 274 4.98 11.02 1.95
CA PRO A 274 4.84 9.76 1.25
C PRO A 274 4.35 8.64 2.17
N MET A 275 3.74 7.61 1.58
CA MET A 275 3.39 6.38 2.29
C MET A 275 4.64 5.49 2.40
N THR A 276 5.13 5.29 3.63
CA THR A 276 6.35 4.51 3.91
C THR A 276 6.00 3.09 4.33
N PHE A 277 6.83 2.13 3.95
CA PHE A 277 6.62 0.72 4.28
C PHE A 277 7.95 -0.03 4.28
N VAL A 278 7.97 -1.22 4.89
CA VAL A 278 9.10 -2.16 4.83
C VAL A 278 8.74 -3.50 4.19
N GLY A 279 7.45 -3.72 3.92
CA GLY A 279 6.90 -4.87 3.21
C GLY A 279 5.56 -4.53 2.57
N ASN A 280 5.18 -5.27 1.53
CA ASN A 280 3.88 -5.25 0.88
C ASN A 280 3.66 -6.58 0.13
N HIS A 281 2.60 -6.67 -0.68
CA HIS A 281 2.20 -7.88 -1.38
C HIS A 281 2.97 -8.19 -2.67
N ASP A 282 3.92 -7.34 -3.08
CA ASP A 282 4.70 -7.48 -4.34
C ASP A 282 6.21 -7.66 -4.12
N VAL A 283 6.62 -7.74 -2.86
CA VAL A 283 8.03 -7.88 -2.47
C VAL A 283 8.23 -9.05 -1.51
N THR A 284 9.42 -9.64 -1.54
CA THR A 284 9.83 -10.68 -0.57
C THR A 284 9.66 -10.16 0.86
N ARG A 285 9.06 -10.97 1.73
CA ARG A 285 8.84 -10.63 3.15
C ARG A 285 10.18 -10.21 3.77
N LEU A 286 10.18 -9.07 4.47
CA LEU A 286 11.42 -8.49 5.00
C LEU A 286 12.15 -9.47 5.91
N ALA A 287 11.40 -10.19 6.74
CA ALA A 287 11.92 -11.22 7.63
C ALA A 287 12.66 -12.32 6.83
N SER A 288 12.15 -12.76 5.67
CA SER A 288 12.84 -13.72 4.80
C SER A 288 14.08 -13.12 4.13
N ARG A 289 14.09 -11.80 3.88
CA ARG A 289 15.17 -11.10 3.19
C ARG A 289 16.40 -10.87 4.07
N ILE A 290 16.20 -10.41 5.30
CA ILE A 290 17.29 -9.93 6.18
C ILE A 290 17.30 -10.57 7.58
N GLY A 291 16.35 -11.47 7.88
CA GLY A 291 16.22 -12.10 9.19
C GLY A 291 15.60 -11.19 10.26
N ASP A 292 15.22 -11.78 11.39
CA ASP A 292 14.44 -11.09 12.43
C ASP A 292 15.22 -9.99 13.13
N GLU A 293 16.52 -10.21 13.39
CA GLU A 293 17.32 -9.23 14.12
C GLU A 293 17.49 -7.93 13.32
N ALA A 294 17.79 -8.03 12.02
CA ALA A 294 17.90 -6.86 11.16
C ALA A 294 16.53 -6.23 10.88
N MET A 295 15.45 -7.02 10.80
CA MET A 295 14.09 -6.50 10.65
C MET A 295 13.69 -5.54 11.80
N ARG A 296 14.20 -5.75 13.02
CA ARG A 296 13.97 -4.83 14.15
C ARG A 296 14.56 -3.43 13.89
N LEU A 297 15.71 -3.36 13.23
CA LEU A 297 16.35 -2.09 12.85
C LEU A 297 15.57 -1.42 11.71
N ALA A 298 15.13 -2.21 10.71
CA ALA A 298 14.27 -1.69 9.64
C ALA A 298 12.99 -1.05 10.18
N LEU A 299 12.35 -1.70 11.17
CA LEU A 299 11.17 -1.17 11.85
C LEU A 299 11.48 0.09 12.66
N SER A 300 12.65 0.13 13.31
CA SER A 300 13.13 1.33 14.01
C SER A 300 13.22 2.51 13.06
N VAL A 301 13.76 2.31 11.85
CA VAL A 301 13.80 3.35 10.80
C VAL A 301 12.40 3.73 10.36
N LEU A 302 11.56 2.76 9.95
CA LEU A 302 10.21 3.02 9.46
C LEU A 302 9.38 3.90 10.40
N LEU A 303 9.44 3.64 11.71
CA LEU A 303 8.58 4.30 12.68
C LEU A 303 9.15 5.59 13.27
N THR A 304 10.41 5.93 12.97
CA THR A 304 11.06 7.17 13.44
C THR A 304 11.35 8.19 12.34
N VAL A 305 11.25 7.82 11.05
CA VAL A 305 11.36 8.78 9.94
C VAL A 305 10.02 9.44 9.57
N GLY A 306 10.07 10.53 8.81
CA GLY A 306 8.90 11.16 8.19
C GLY A 306 8.15 10.25 7.23
N GLY A 307 6.82 10.41 7.13
CA GLY A 307 5.96 9.60 6.26
C GLY A 307 4.71 9.04 6.95
N ILE A 308 3.83 8.43 6.16
CA ILE A 308 2.63 7.74 6.65
C ILE A 308 2.91 6.23 6.60
N PRO A 309 3.19 5.57 7.74
CA PRO A 309 3.64 4.19 7.74
C PRO A 309 2.50 3.21 7.41
N SER A 310 2.86 2.18 6.65
CA SER A 310 2.04 1.03 6.32
C SER A 310 2.73 -0.25 6.77
N VAL A 311 2.05 -1.04 7.60
CA VAL A 311 2.46 -2.36 8.08
C VAL A 311 1.74 -3.41 7.25
N TYR A 312 2.48 -4.26 6.55
CA TYR A 312 1.88 -5.34 5.77
C TYR A 312 1.53 -6.53 6.68
N TYR A 313 0.30 -7.05 6.53
CA TYR A 313 -0.25 -8.04 7.44
C TYR A 313 0.67 -9.27 7.61
N GLY A 314 1.04 -9.57 8.85
CA GLY A 314 1.94 -10.66 9.21
C GLY A 314 3.39 -10.23 9.41
N ASP A 315 3.81 -9.06 8.92
CA ASP A 315 5.14 -8.54 9.23
C ASP A 315 5.27 -8.23 10.74
N GLU A 316 4.18 -7.84 11.40
CA GLU A 316 4.13 -7.70 12.85
C GLU A 316 4.31 -9.02 13.60
N GLN A 317 4.16 -10.15 12.92
CA GLN A 317 4.43 -11.50 13.42
C GLN A 317 5.71 -12.12 12.82
N ALA A 318 6.51 -11.32 12.10
CA ALA A 318 7.71 -11.76 11.36
C ALA A 318 7.44 -12.91 10.36
N PHE A 319 6.31 -12.85 9.65
CA PHE A 319 5.96 -13.85 8.64
C PHE A 319 7.05 -13.94 7.54
N ARG A 320 7.21 -15.15 7.02
CA ARG A 320 8.17 -15.49 5.96
C ARG A 320 7.45 -15.67 4.63
N GLY A 321 8.16 -15.40 3.55
CA GLY A 321 7.67 -15.54 2.18
C GLY A 321 8.69 -14.99 1.20
N VAL A 322 8.99 -15.74 0.15
CA VAL A 322 9.94 -15.34 -0.91
C VAL A 322 9.18 -15.19 -2.21
N LYS A 323 9.33 -14.03 -2.85
CA LYS A 323 8.79 -13.80 -4.18
C LYS A 323 9.68 -14.46 -5.23
N THR A 324 9.09 -15.11 -6.23
CA THR A 324 9.78 -15.66 -7.40
C THR A 324 9.25 -15.08 -8.71
N GLU A 325 10.02 -15.20 -9.80
CA GLU A 325 9.67 -14.67 -11.13
C GLU A 325 8.91 -15.71 -11.98
N GLU A 326 7.99 -16.44 -11.36
CA GLU A 326 7.18 -17.48 -12.01
C GLU A 326 5.69 -17.29 -11.74
N LEU A 327 4.84 -18.05 -12.44
CA LEU A 327 3.40 -17.99 -12.20
C LEU A 327 3.09 -18.40 -10.76
N GLY A 328 2.43 -17.52 -9.99
CA GLY A 328 2.18 -17.73 -8.57
C GLY A 328 3.37 -17.39 -7.67
N GLY A 329 4.41 -16.76 -8.20
CA GLY A 329 5.60 -16.39 -7.45
C GLY A 329 5.36 -15.42 -6.29
N ASP A 330 4.21 -14.75 -6.25
CA ASP A 330 3.80 -13.89 -5.14
C ASP A 330 2.99 -14.62 -4.06
N ASP A 331 2.56 -15.87 -4.27
CA ASP A 331 1.63 -16.55 -3.36
C ASP A 331 2.22 -16.69 -1.96
N ALA A 332 3.54 -16.94 -1.87
CA ALA A 332 4.24 -17.07 -0.59
C ALA A 332 4.30 -15.75 0.21
N VAL A 333 4.17 -14.59 -0.45
CA VAL A 333 4.13 -13.29 0.24
C VAL A 333 2.70 -12.85 0.57
N ARG A 334 1.68 -13.58 0.08
CA ARG A 334 0.24 -13.36 0.27
C ARG A 334 -0.44 -14.53 1.03
N PRO A 335 0.07 -14.93 2.22
CA PRO A 335 -0.40 -16.13 2.92
C PRO A 335 -1.82 -15.97 3.48
N ALA A 336 -2.47 -17.11 3.70
CA ALA A 336 -3.69 -17.21 4.48
C ALA A 336 -3.46 -16.89 5.95
N PHE A 337 -4.46 -16.22 6.56
CA PHE A 337 -4.52 -15.97 7.99
C PHE A 337 -5.49 -16.94 8.66
N PRO A 338 -5.28 -17.23 9.96
CA PRO A 338 -6.26 -18.00 10.73
C PRO A 338 -7.59 -17.22 10.86
N ASP A 339 -8.63 -17.90 11.32
CA ASP A 339 -9.98 -17.33 11.47
C ASP A 339 -10.02 -16.11 12.41
N GLY A 340 -9.15 -16.11 13.41
CA GLY A 340 -9.02 -15.03 14.38
C GLY A 340 -7.60 -14.93 14.94
N PRO A 341 -7.27 -13.82 15.61
CA PRO A 341 -5.95 -13.57 16.18
C PRO A 341 -5.45 -14.66 17.15
N GLU A 342 -6.36 -15.37 17.81
CA GLU A 342 -6.07 -16.49 18.72
C GLU A 342 -5.39 -17.68 18.01
N GLY A 343 -5.50 -17.76 16.68
CA GLY A 343 -4.81 -18.77 15.87
C GLY A 343 -3.36 -18.42 15.54
N LEU A 344 -2.88 -17.21 15.89
CA LEU A 344 -1.50 -16.82 15.63
C LEU A 344 -0.50 -17.57 16.49
N SER A 345 0.68 -17.83 15.91
CA SER A 345 1.79 -18.46 16.62
C SER A 345 2.33 -17.54 17.72
N PRO A 346 2.61 -18.05 18.94
CA PRO A 346 3.23 -17.25 19.99
C PRO A 346 4.67 -16.82 19.66
N LEU A 347 5.31 -17.43 18.65
CA LEU A 347 6.68 -17.10 18.24
C LEU A 347 6.80 -15.68 17.65
N GLY A 348 5.72 -15.14 17.07
CA GLY A 348 5.70 -13.77 16.53
C GLY A 348 5.51 -12.69 17.59
N ALA A 349 5.10 -13.05 18.81
CA ALA A 349 4.77 -12.10 19.88
C ALA A 349 5.89 -11.09 20.23
N PRO A 350 7.20 -11.43 20.20
CA PRO A 350 8.25 -10.43 20.37
C PRO A 350 8.27 -9.36 19.28
N MET A 351 8.03 -9.73 18.01
CA MET A 351 7.96 -8.77 16.91
C MET A 351 6.70 -7.89 17.01
N MET A 352 5.58 -8.48 17.43
CA MET A 352 4.33 -7.75 17.65
C MET A 352 4.51 -6.67 18.73
N ARG A 353 5.12 -7.04 19.87
CA ARG A 353 5.41 -6.08 20.95
C ARG A 353 6.32 -4.95 20.48
N LEU A 354 7.30 -5.24 19.64
CA LEU A 354 8.18 -4.20 19.09
C LEU A 354 7.41 -3.24 18.18
N HIS A 355 6.51 -3.75 17.32
CA HIS A 355 5.63 -2.89 16.52
C HIS A 355 4.76 -2.01 17.42
N GLN A 356 4.12 -2.60 18.44
CA GLN A 356 3.29 -1.85 19.39
C GLN A 356 4.08 -0.76 20.12
N GLU A 357 5.29 -1.05 20.61
CA GLU A 357 6.15 -0.09 21.31
C GLU A 357 6.54 1.09 20.41
N LEU A 358 6.97 0.80 19.18
CA LEU A 358 7.41 1.81 18.23
C LEU A 358 6.25 2.62 17.62
N ILE A 359 5.09 2.00 17.38
CA ILE A 359 3.88 2.70 16.95
C ILE A 359 3.39 3.60 18.09
N ALA A 360 3.40 3.12 19.34
CA ALA A 360 3.05 3.94 20.50
C ALA A 360 3.99 5.13 20.68
N LEU A 361 5.30 4.93 20.50
CA LEU A 361 6.28 6.02 20.47
C LEU A 361 5.92 7.04 19.39
N ARG A 362 5.64 6.58 18.16
CA ARG A 362 5.28 7.46 17.05
C ARG A 362 4.01 8.25 17.34
N ARG A 363 3.00 7.62 17.96
CA ARG A 363 1.74 8.28 18.34
C ARG A 363 1.93 9.35 19.42
N ARG A 364 2.87 9.18 20.36
CA ARG A 364 3.23 10.21 21.36
C ARG A 364 3.99 11.38 20.74
N HIS A 365 4.61 11.17 19.58
CA HIS A 365 5.35 12.18 18.83
C HIS A 365 4.76 12.39 17.42
N PRO A 366 3.52 12.89 17.29
CA PRO A 366 2.83 12.98 16.00
C PRO A 366 3.55 13.89 14.99
N TRP A 367 4.40 14.80 15.45
CA TRP A 367 5.27 15.62 14.60
C TRP A 367 6.24 14.79 13.74
N LEU A 368 6.49 13.52 14.09
CA LEU A 368 7.30 12.62 13.29
C LEU A 368 6.75 12.40 11.88
N VAL A 369 5.44 12.59 11.64
CA VAL A 369 4.84 12.38 10.31
C VAL A 369 5.46 13.28 9.24
N THR A 370 5.89 14.48 9.59
CA THR A 370 6.57 15.43 8.70
C THR A 370 8.02 15.71 9.09
N ALA A 371 8.60 14.91 9.99
CA ALA A 371 9.97 15.11 10.45
C ALA A 371 10.98 14.82 9.33
N ARG A 372 12.05 15.62 9.29
CA ARG A 372 13.18 15.42 8.38
C ARG A 372 14.35 14.77 9.09
N THR A 373 15.16 14.02 8.36
CA THR A 373 16.30 13.31 8.91
C THR A 373 17.59 14.12 8.77
N GLU A 374 18.33 14.29 9.86
CA GLU A 374 19.67 14.88 9.89
C GLU A 374 20.70 13.85 10.38
N VAL A 375 21.81 13.69 9.66
CA VAL A 375 22.89 12.75 10.05
C VAL A 375 23.67 13.26 11.27
N ARG A 376 23.97 12.36 12.21
CA ARG A 376 24.86 12.60 13.36
C ARG A 376 26.22 11.95 13.17
N HIS A 377 26.22 10.67 12.80
CA HIS A 377 27.42 9.93 12.42
C HIS A 377 27.07 8.88 11.37
N LEU A 378 28.04 8.58 10.52
CA LEU A 378 27.87 7.64 9.42
C LEU A 378 29.13 6.80 9.25
N ASP A 379 28.95 5.48 9.30
CA ASP A 379 29.92 4.45 8.95
C ASP A 379 29.13 3.28 8.32
N ASN A 380 29.81 2.36 7.63
CA ASN A 380 29.21 1.19 6.98
C ASN A 380 28.26 0.44 7.92
N ARG A 381 28.69 0.21 9.16
CA ARG A 381 28.04 -0.69 10.12
C ARG A 381 27.46 0.02 11.35
N SER A 382 27.52 1.35 11.38
CA SER A 382 27.02 2.20 12.47
C SER A 382 26.48 3.50 11.91
N TYR A 383 25.21 3.79 12.17
CA TYR A 383 24.54 4.99 11.66
C TYR A 383 23.73 5.67 12.74
N GLY A 384 23.97 6.97 12.93
CA GLY A 384 23.24 7.81 13.87
C GLY A 384 22.58 8.95 13.13
N TYR A 385 21.28 9.15 13.33
CA TYR A 385 20.54 10.27 12.77
C TYR A 385 19.56 10.87 13.79
N GLU A 386 19.04 12.05 13.49
CA GLU A 386 17.93 12.68 14.19
C GLU A 386 16.75 12.87 13.26
N ALA A 387 15.56 12.48 13.72
CA ALA A 387 14.32 12.98 13.15
C ALA A 387 14.02 14.35 13.78
N VAL A 388 13.92 15.38 12.95
CA VAL A 388 13.75 16.78 13.33
C VAL A 388 12.38 17.26 12.90
N GLY A 389 11.55 17.61 13.88
CA GLY A 389 10.20 18.14 13.69
C GLY A 389 10.19 19.61 13.26
N PRO A 390 9.05 20.10 12.74
CA PRO A 390 8.91 21.47 12.24
C PRO A 390 9.12 22.54 13.34
N ASP A 391 8.88 22.22 14.61
CA ASP A 391 9.06 23.14 15.74
C ASP A 391 10.38 22.89 16.50
N GLY A 392 11.32 22.18 15.89
CA GLY A 392 12.63 21.88 16.47
C GLY A 392 12.65 20.72 17.47
N GLN A 393 11.57 19.91 17.52
CA GLN A 393 11.58 18.64 18.25
C GLN A 393 12.64 17.72 17.63
N ARG A 394 13.35 16.94 18.46
CA ARG A 394 14.40 16.03 18.00
C ARG A 394 14.24 14.66 18.65
N LEU A 395 14.31 13.62 17.84
CA LEU A 395 14.40 12.22 18.27
C LEU A 395 15.64 11.62 17.63
N ALA A 396 16.57 11.15 18.44
CA ALA A 396 17.81 10.56 17.95
C ALA A 396 17.67 9.03 17.81
N VAL A 397 18.24 8.48 16.74
CA VAL A 397 18.31 7.04 16.49
C VAL A 397 19.75 6.66 16.21
N ASP A 398 20.26 5.68 16.95
CA ASP A 398 21.58 5.10 16.74
C ASP A 398 21.42 3.61 16.37
N LEU A 399 21.87 3.21 15.19
CA LEU A 399 21.83 1.86 14.64
C LEU A 399 23.24 1.26 14.64
N HIS A 400 23.39 0.02 15.09
CA HIS A 400 24.65 -0.72 15.06
C HIS A 400 24.43 -2.16 14.58
N LEU A 401 25.30 -2.65 13.70
CA LEU A 401 25.25 -4.04 13.22
C LEU A 401 26.14 -4.99 14.03
N ASP A 402 27.13 -4.47 14.77
CA ASP A 402 28.10 -5.26 15.53
C ASP A 402 28.01 -5.04 17.04
N PRO A 403 28.27 -6.09 17.86
CA PRO A 403 28.50 -7.49 17.47
C PRO A 403 27.22 -8.22 17.02
N ARG A 404 26.07 -7.55 17.12
CA ARG A 404 24.75 -7.98 16.63
C ARG A 404 23.91 -6.73 16.31
N PRO A 405 22.87 -6.84 15.48
CA PRO A 405 21.97 -5.72 15.19
C PRO A 405 21.30 -5.17 16.45
N THR A 406 21.52 -3.89 16.72
CA THR A 406 20.85 -3.15 17.81
C THR A 406 20.48 -1.73 17.37
N ALA A 407 19.46 -1.16 18.02
CA ALA A 407 19.09 0.25 17.88
C ALA A 407 18.86 0.89 19.25
N LEU A 408 19.22 2.16 19.38
CA LEU A 408 18.89 3.02 20.51
C LEU A 408 18.11 4.22 20.00
N ILE A 409 16.87 4.36 20.46
CA ILE A 409 16.00 5.49 20.11
C ILE A 409 15.87 6.38 21.33
N THR A 410 16.24 7.65 21.21
CA THR A 410 16.19 8.65 22.28
C THR A 410 15.16 9.72 21.94
N PRO A 411 13.88 9.52 22.32
CA PRO A 411 12.82 10.51 22.14
C PRO A 411 12.99 11.73 23.06
N PRO A 412 12.39 12.89 22.72
CA PRO A 412 12.43 14.07 23.56
C PRO A 412 11.53 13.89 24.80
N GLY A 413 12.11 14.03 26.00
CA GLY A 413 11.37 14.02 27.26
C GLY A 413 10.90 12.64 27.72
N GLU A 414 11.35 11.56 27.09
CA GLU A 414 11.02 10.17 27.43
C GLU A 414 12.29 9.31 27.57
N PRO A 415 12.24 8.18 28.30
CA PRO A 415 13.35 7.23 28.36
C PRO A 415 13.73 6.67 26.98
N ALA A 416 15.01 6.37 26.78
CA ALA A 416 15.47 5.75 25.54
C ALA A 416 14.95 4.31 25.40
N VAL A 417 14.51 3.97 24.18
CA VAL A 417 14.08 2.62 23.80
C VAL A 417 15.28 1.87 23.23
N ARG A 418 15.54 0.67 23.77
CA ARG A 418 16.65 -0.19 23.35
C ARG A 418 16.11 -1.42 22.63
N ILE A 419 16.62 -1.65 21.43
CA ILE A 419 16.21 -2.74 20.55
C ILE A 419 17.46 -3.55 20.25
N GLY A 420 17.40 -4.88 20.41
CA GLY A 420 18.60 -5.71 20.31
C GLY A 420 18.43 -7.05 20.95
#